data_AF-A0AAW5INH3-F1
#
_entry.id   AF-A0AAW5INH3-F1
#
_cell.length_a   1.000
_cell.length_b   1.000
_cell.length_c   1.000
_cell.angle_alpha   90.00
_cell.angle_beta   90.00
_cell.angle_gamma   90.00
#
_symmetry.space_group_name_H-M   'P 1'
#
loop_
_entity.id
_entity.type
_entity.pdbx_description
1 polymer ?
#
loop_
_entity_poly.entity_id
_entity_poly.type
_entity_poly.pdbx_seq_one_letter_code
_entity_poly.pdbx_strand_id
1 'polypeptide(L)'
;MEYTKDFFEKVFSTDRMKKYFLLYPRDEVKAIKHYQCNIMLSEAMYPCLSVFEVELRNSVVRELVAFAKREDWYVIFSTTPGLMELNKYISTAKKQIAARGEDITTAKITAELTWGFWTSLFNRNYERILWKDLRRAFPFVKKANRQRKVVASSLNKFRRLRNRIDHNEAICWNLDEVEMIHDEMINVMGWMNKEVPAWLSQFDRFSSVSLDIRKIMDW
;
A
#
# COMPACT_ATOMS: atom_id res chain seq x y z
N MET A 1 -20.67 -22.80 -21.51
CA MET A 1 -19.84 -23.59 -20.58
C MET A 1 -20.13 -23.06 -19.19
N GLU A 2 -20.70 -23.89 -18.31
CA GLU A 2 -20.82 -23.52 -16.90
C GLU A 2 -19.48 -23.76 -16.20
N TYR A 3 -19.02 -22.78 -15.43
CA TYR A 3 -17.83 -22.92 -14.60
C TYR A 3 -18.24 -23.58 -13.28
N THR A 4 -17.81 -24.82 -13.05
CA THR A 4 -18.20 -25.64 -11.90
C THR A 4 -17.19 -25.53 -10.75
N LYS A 5 -17.55 -26.03 -9.56
CA LYS A 5 -16.61 -26.19 -8.45
C LYS A 5 -15.35 -26.97 -8.83
N ASP A 6 -15.50 -28.09 -9.54
CA ASP A 6 -14.37 -28.91 -10.00
C ASP A 6 -13.41 -28.12 -10.89
N PHE A 7 -13.94 -27.25 -11.76
CA PHE A 7 -13.12 -26.37 -12.57
C PHE A 7 -12.29 -25.41 -11.70
N PHE A 8 -12.92 -24.74 -10.73
CA PHE A 8 -12.24 -23.78 -9.86
C PHE A 8 -11.21 -24.44 -8.95
N GLU A 9 -11.52 -25.59 -8.34
CA GLU A 9 -10.56 -26.31 -7.50
C GLU A 9 -9.37 -26.84 -8.30
N LYS A 10 -9.61 -27.31 -9.54
CA LYS A 10 -8.54 -27.78 -10.43
C LYS A 10 -7.60 -26.66 -10.88
N VAL A 11 -8.15 -25.50 -11.26
CA VAL A 11 -7.37 -24.39 -11.84
C VAL A 11 -6.72 -23.52 -10.75
N PHE A 12 -7.43 -23.26 -9.64
CA PHE A 12 -6.98 -22.31 -8.62
C PHE A 12 -6.52 -22.98 -7.31
N SER A 13 -6.50 -24.32 -7.25
CA SER A 13 -6.29 -25.16 -6.06
C SER A 13 -7.47 -25.20 -5.09
N THR A 14 -7.67 -26.38 -4.50
CA THR A 14 -8.64 -26.60 -3.42
C THR A 14 -8.42 -25.64 -2.26
N ASP A 15 -7.18 -25.45 -1.80
CA ASP A 15 -6.88 -24.61 -0.64
C ASP A 15 -7.29 -23.14 -0.83
N ARG A 16 -7.11 -22.59 -2.04
CA ARG A 16 -7.53 -21.23 -2.36
C ARG A 16 -9.06 -21.07 -2.33
N MET A 17 -9.77 -22.06 -2.87
CA MET A 17 -11.23 -22.01 -2.99
C MET A 17 -11.97 -22.48 -1.73
N LYS A 18 -11.29 -23.25 -0.87
CA LYS A 18 -11.85 -23.91 0.31
C LYS A 18 -12.68 -22.98 1.19
N LYS A 19 -12.15 -21.78 1.50
CA LYS A 19 -12.86 -20.83 2.37
C LYS A 19 -14.20 -20.37 1.77
N TYR A 20 -14.26 -20.14 0.46
CA TYR A 20 -15.48 -19.72 -0.22
C TYR A 20 -16.53 -20.84 -0.23
N PHE A 21 -16.13 -22.06 -0.60
CA PHE A 21 -17.07 -23.20 -0.62
C PHE A 21 -17.52 -23.62 0.78
N LEU A 22 -16.68 -23.47 1.81
CA LEU A 22 -17.10 -23.69 3.20
C LEU A 22 -18.07 -22.63 3.71
N LEU A 23 -17.96 -21.39 3.23
CA LEU A 23 -18.88 -20.31 3.60
C LEU A 23 -20.27 -20.49 2.96
N TYR A 24 -20.34 -21.10 1.77
CA TYR A 24 -21.58 -21.37 1.05
C TYR A 24 -21.70 -22.86 0.66
N PRO A 25 -21.90 -23.78 1.63
CA PRO A 25 -21.82 -25.22 1.38
C PRO A 25 -22.93 -25.78 0.48
N ARG A 26 -23.99 -25.00 0.23
CA ARG A 26 -25.14 -25.37 -0.63
C ARG A 26 -25.32 -24.43 -1.82
N ASP A 27 -24.42 -23.50 -2.03
CA ASP A 27 -24.52 -22.48 -3.08
C ASP A 27 -23.14 -22.21 -3.69
N GLU A 28 -22.73 -23.15 -4.55
CA GLU A 28 -21.44 -23.08 -5.26
C GLU A 28 -21.35 -21.83 -6.14
N VAL A 29 -22.49 -21.41 -6.71
CA VAL A 29 -22.57 -20.22 -7.55
C VAL A 29 -22.24 -18.98 -6.72
N LYS A 30 -22.78 -18.85 -5.50
CA LYS A 30 -22.45 -17.75 -4.59
C LYS A 30 -21.00 -17.79 -4.11
N ALA A 31 -20.42 -18.98 -3.85
CA ALA A 31 -19.00 -19.12 -3.53
C ALA A 31 -18.09 -18.62 -4.66
N ILE A 32 -18.38 -19.01 -5.90
CA ILE A 32 -17.65 -18.57 -7.09
C ILE A 32 -17.80 -17.05 -7.28
N LYS A 33 -19.02 -16.51 -7.14
CA LYS A 33 -19.28 -15.06 -7.21
C LYS A 33 -18.49 -14.29 -6.15
N HIS A 34 -18.40 -14.79 -4.92
CA HIS A 34 -17.64 -14.12 -3.86
C HIS A 34 -16.14 -14.08 -4.19
N TYR A 35 -15.58 -15.16 -4.75
CA TYR A 35 -14.21 -15.16 -5.25
C TYR A 35 -13.99 -14.16 -6.40
N GLN A 36 -14.93 -14.05 -7.34
CA GLN A 36 -14.87 -13.03 -8.40
C GLN A 36 -14.95 -11.61 -7.83
N CYS A 37 -15.84 -11.37 -6.86
CA CYS A 37 -15.94 -10.09 -6.15
C CYS A 37 -14.62 -9.74 -5.45
N ASN A 38 -13.89 -10.72 -4.91
CA ASN A 38 -12.56 -10.49 -4.35
C ASN A 38 -11.59 -9.89 -5.37
N ILE A 39 -11.58 -10.45 -6.59
CA ILE A 39 -10.70 -10.00 -7.66
C ILE A 39 -11.09 -8.57 -8.06
N MET A 40 -12.37 -8.31 -8.27
CA MET A 40 -12.89 -6.98 -8.62
C MET A 40 -12.57 -5.94 -7.54
N LEU A 41 -12.75 -6.28 -6.26
CA LEU A 41 -12.41 -5.40 -5.14
C LEU A 41 -10.91 -5.10 -5.08
N SER A 42 -10.08 -6.11 -5.31
CA SER A 42 -8.62 -5.97 -5.32
C SER A 42 -8.15 -5.09 -6.48
N GLU A 43 -8.76 -5.24 -7.65
CA GLU A 43 -8.52 -4.40 -8.84
C GLU A 43 -8.90 -2.94 -8.57
N ALA A 44 -10.08 -2.71 -7.98
CA ALA A 44 -10.59 -1.38 -7.71
C ALA A 44 -9.74 -0.58 -6.70
N MET A 45 -8.97 -1.26 -5.84
CA MET A 45 -8.02 -0.62 -4.92
C MET A 45 -6.75 -0.09 -5.60
N TYR A 46 -6.42 -0.57 -6.80
CA TYR A 46 -5.13 -0.31 -7.43
C TYR A 46 -4.85 1.18 -7.71
N PRO A 47 -5.81 1.99 -8.22
CA PRO A 47 -5.60 3.43 -8.38
C PRO A 47 -5.20 4.12 -7.08
N CYS A 48 -5.94 3.88 -5.99
CA CYS A 48 -5.65 4.47 -4.69
C CYS A 48 -4.29 4.04 -4.15
N LEU A 49 -3.92 2.76 -4.28
CA LEU A 49 -2.61 2.25 -3.85
C LEU A 49 -1.47 2.88 -4.65
N SER A 50 -1.60 2.92 -5.98
CA SER A 50 -0.57 3.48 -6.87
C SER A 50 -0.29 4.94 -6.57
N VAL A 51 -1.35 5.76 -6.47
CA VAL A 51 -1.23 7.19 -6.16
C VAL A 51 -0.62 7.40 -4.79
N PHE A 52 -1.06 6.63 -3.78
CA PHE A 52 -0.54 6.74 -2.41
C PHE A 52 0.95 6.44 -2.36
N GLU A 53 1.38 5.39 -3.05
CA GLU A 53 2.78 4.97 -3.06
C GLU A 53 3.69 6.09 -3.58
N VAL A 54 3.33 6.65 -4.74
CA VAL A 54 4.11 7.70 -5.38
C VAL A 54 4.10 8.99 -4.55
N GLU A 55 2.94 9.38 -4.02
CA GLU A 55 2.82 10.57 -3.18
C GLU A 55 3.63 10.44 -1.89
N LEU A 56 3.54 9.30 -1.20
CA LEU A 56 4.30 9.03 0.01
C LEU A 56 5.81 9.10 -0.26
N ARG A 57 6.28 8.41 -1.31
CA ARG A 57 7.69 8.39 -1.70
C ARG A 57 8.21 9.80 -1.92
N ASN A 58 7.54 10.59 -2.75
CA ASN A 58 7.96 11.94 -3.08
C ASN A 58 7.90 12.88 -1.87
N SER A 59 6.86 12.77 -1.05
CA SER A 59 6.71 13.57 0.17
C SER A 59 7.80 13.26 1.19
N VAL A 60 8.17 11.99 1.34
CA VAL A 60 9.24 11.57 2.25
C VAL A 60 10.62 11.94 1.71
N VAL A 61 10.89 11.75 0.41
CA VAL A 61 12.17 12.12 -0.21
C VAL A 61 12.46 13.60 -0.04
N ARG A 62 11.46 14.47 -0.23
CA ARG A 62 11.61 15.91 0.01
C ARG A 62 12.15 16.21 1.42
N GLU A 63 11.60 15.56 2.44
CA GLU A 63 12.06 15.75 3.82
C GLU A 63 13.41 15.08 4.10
N LEU A 64 13.72 13.97 3.44
CA LEU A 64 15.02 13.31 3.55
C LEU A 64 16.14 14.13 2.91
N VAL A 65 15.90 14.77 1.76
CA VAL A 65 16.83 15.71 1.12
C VAL A 65 17.10 16.89 2.04
N ALA A 66 16.04 17.47 2.64
CA ALA A 66 16.19 18.57 3.60
C ALA A 66 16.98 18.15 4.86
N PHE A 67 16.70 16.95 5.38
CA PHE A 67 17.42 16.36 6.52
C PHE A 67 18.90 16.11 6.21
N ALA A 68 19.19 15.52 5.05
CA ALA A 68 20.55 15.17 4.62
C ALA A 68 21.34 16.35 4.05
N LYS A 69 20.67 17.45 3.70
CA LYS A 69 21.22 18.64 3.00
C LYS A 69 21.93 18.28 1.69
N ARG A 70 21.40 17.28 0.97
CA ARG A 70 21.95 16.77 -0.30
C ARG A 70 20.88 16.01 -1.08
N GLU A 71 21.01 16.02 -2.41
CA GLU A 71 20.08 15.35 -3.31
C GLU A 71 20.14 13.82 -3.20
N ASP A 72 21.34 13.24 -3.06
CA ASP A 72 21.54 11.82 -2.78
C ASP A 72 21.42 11.53 -1.29
N TRP A 73 20.25 11.88 -0.74
CA TRP A 73 19.86 11.79 0.67
C TRP A 73 20.18 10.46 1.35
N TYR A 74 20.22 9.36 0.61
CA TYR A 74 20.47 8.03 1.16
C TYR A 74 21.93 7.81 1.58
N VAL A 75 22.88 8.62 1.11
CA VAL A 75 24.31 8.45 1.41
C VAL A 75 24.60 8.63 2.89
N ILE A 76 23.86 9.48 3.59
CA ILE A 76 24.08 9.71 5.02
C ILE A 76 23.70 8.52 5.91
N PHE A 77 22.95 7.52 5.39
CA PHE A 77 22.53 6.38 6.21
C PHE A 77 23.71 5.53 6.68
N SER A 78 24.77 5.41 5.88
CA SER A 78 25.97 4.65 6.28
C SER A 78 26.79 5.34 7.38
N THR A 79 26.65 6.66 7.53
CA THR A 79 27.45 7.46 8.48
C THR A 79 26.63 8.00 9.65
N THR A 80 25.31 7.82 9.66
CA THR A 80 24.43 8.29 10.73
C THR A 80 24.14 7.16 11.71
N PRO A 81 24.60 7.26 12.97
CA PRO A 81 24.28 6.27 14.00
C PRO A 81 22.77 6.05 14.14
N GLY A 82 22.35 4.79 14.16
CA GLY A 82 20.94 4.41 14.23
C GLY A 82 20.22 4.31 12.87
N LEU A 83 20.84 4.73 11.76
CA LEU A 83 20.29 4.57 10.40
C LEU A 83 21.06 3.56 9.53
N MET A 84 22.21 3.05 10.01
CA MET A 84 23.09 2.15 9.23
C MET A 84 22.35 0.92 8.66
N GLU A 85 21.38 0.38 9.40
CA GLU A 85 20.54 -0.74 8.95
C GLU A 85 19.71 -0.43 7.70
N LEU A 86 19.42 0.84 7.41
CA LEU A 86 18.70 1.24 6.20
C LEU A 86 19.58 1.11 4.95
N ASN A 87 20.91 1.12 5.11
CA ASN A 87 21.86 1.08 4.00
C ASN A 87 21.83 -0.26 3.23
N LYS A 88 21.31 -1.34 3.84
CA LYS A 88 21.11 -2.62 3.14
C LYS A 88 20.09 -2.49 2.01
N TYR A 89 19.01 -1.72 2.21
CA TYR A 89 18.01 -1.46 1.17
C TYR A 89 18.61 -0.67 0.01
N ILE A 90 19.43 0.33 0.33
CA ILE A 90 20.15 1.14 -0.67
C ILE A 90 21.12 0.29 -1.47
N SER A 91 21.89 -0.57 -0.81
CA SER A 91 22.82 -1.50 -1.46
C SER A 91 22.11 -2.47 -2.39
N THR A 92 20.98 -3.04 -1.96
CA THR A 92 20.16 -3.91 -2.81
C THR A 92 19.61 -3.17 -4.03
N ALA A 93 19.07 -1.97 -3.84
CA ALA A 93 18.56 -1.14 -4.94
C ALA A 93 19.66 -0.82 -5.97
N LYS A 94 20.85 -0.41 -5.51
CA LYS A 94 22.02 -0.17 -6.38
C LYS A 94 22.38 -1.40 -7.21
N LYS A 95 22.40 -2.59 -6.59
CA LYS A 95 22.69 -3.85 -7.29
C LYS A 95 21.64 -4.17 -8.36
N GLN A 96 20.36 -3.97 -8.07
CA GLN A 96 19.27 -4.23 -9.01
C GLN A 96 19.31 -3.27 -10.21
N ILE A 97 19.56 -1.99 -9.97
CA ILE A 97 19.73 -0.98 -11.03
C ILE A 97 20.94 -1.33 -11.92
N ALA A 98 22.09 -1.61 -11.30
CA ALA A 98 23.30 -1.98 -12.03
C ALA A 98 23.14 -3.28 -12.84
N ALA A 99 22.41 -4.26 -12.31
CA ALA A 99 22.12 -5.51 -13.02
C ALA A 99 21.28 -5.31 -14.29
N ARG A 100 20.51 -4.21 -14.37
CA ARG A 100 19.79 -3.80 -15.58
C ARG A 100 20.62 -2.93 -16.53
N GLY A 101 21.89 -2.66 -16.21
CA GLY A 101 22.77 -1.80 -17.01
C GLY A 101 22.38 -0.32 -16.96
N GLU A 102 21.65 0.10 -15.94
CA GLU A 102 21.18 1.48 -15.79
C GLU A 102 22.10 2.30 -14.89
N ASP A 103 22.16 3.62 -15.13
CA ASP A 103 22.88 4.54 -14.26
C ASP A 103 22.19 4.69 -12.89
N ILE A 104 22.99 4.65 -11.84
CA ILE A 104 22.52 4.83 -10.46
C ILE A 104 22.27 6.32 -10.20
N THR A 105 21.00 6.71 -10.22
CA THR A 105 20.54 8.07 -9.89
C THR A 105 19.64 8.08 -8.66
N THR A 106 19.48 9.23 -8.01
CA THR A 106 18.56 9.39 -6.87
C THR A 106 17.13 9.01 -7.23
N ALA A 107 16.68 9.38 -8.44
CA ALA A 107 15.35 9.01 -8.93
C ALA A 107 15.21 7.49 -9.07
N LYS A 108 16.21 6.82 -9.64
CA LYS A 108 16.22 5.35 -9.78
C LYS A 108 16.25 4.65 -8.43
N ILE A 109 17.05 5.12 -7.47
CA ILE A 109 17.06 4.59 -6.11
C ILE A 109 15.69 4.76 -5.45
N THR A 110 15.07 5.94 -5.59
CA THR A 110 13.74 6.21 -5.03
C THR A 110 12.67 5.29 -5.63
N ALA A 111 12.74 5.04 -6.94
CA ALA A 111 11.82 4.14 -7.64
C ALA A 111 12.01 2.66 -7.23
N GLU A 112 13.26 2.22 -7.05
CA GLU A 112 13.60 0.83 -6.71
C GLU A 112 13.21 0.44 -5.27
N LEU A 113 13.19 1.41 -4.35
CA LEU A 113 12.85 1.17 -2.95
C LEU A 113 11.36 0.82 -2.79
N THR A 114 11.10 -0.31 -2.11
CA THR A 114 9.75 -0.85 -1.92
C THR A 114 8.91 -0.01 -0.96
N TRP A 115 7.58 -0.13 -1.04
CA TRP A 115 6.65 0.40 -0.03
C TRP A 115 7.09 0.08 1.41
N GLY A 116 7.58 -1.14 1.63
CA GLY A 116 8.08 -1.61 2.92
C GLY A 116 9.21 -0.73 3.48
N PHE A 117 10.14 -0.30 2.63
CA PHE A 117 11.19 0.63 3.01
C PHE A 117 10.60 1.97 3.48
N TRP A 118 9.73 2.60 2.68
CA TRP A 118 9.18 3.92 2.97
C TRP A 118 8.38 3.95 4.27
N THR A 119 7.56 2.93 4.50
CA THR A 119 6.81 2.80 5.77
C THR A 119 7.71 2.50 6.96
N SER A 120 8.83 1.80 6.77
CA SER A 120 9.76 1.46 7.85
C SER A 120 10.43 2.69 8.48
N LEU A 121 10.58 3.78 7.73
CA LEU A 121 11.17 5.04 8.23
C LEU A 121 10.36 5.67 9.37
N PHE A 122 9.08 5.30 9.50
CA PHE A 122 8.19 5.73 10.57
C PHE A 122 8.13 4.77 11.77
N ASN A 123 8.97 3.74 11.79
CA ASN A 123 9.03 2.82 12.93
C ASN A 123 9.58 3.49 14.19
N ARG A 124 9.21 2.94 15.36
CA ARG A 124 9.62 3.45 16.68
C ARG A 124 11.14 3.61 16.81
N ASN A 125 11.92 2.72 16.21
CA ASN A 125 13.38 2.73 16.28
C ASN A 125 14.01 3.98 15.66
N TYR A 126 13.35 4.61 14.68
CA TYR A 126 13.84 5.81 14.01
C TYR A 126 13.18 7.09 14.48
N GLU A 127 12.24 7.03 15.43
CA GLU A 127 11.46 8.19 15.88
C GLU A 127 12.36 9.32 16.39
N ARG A 128 13.36 9.01 17.20
CA ARG A 128 14.26 10.03 17.77
C ARG A 128 15.12 10.74 16.71
N ILE A 129 15.34 10.11 15.56
CA ILE A 129 16.24 10.60 14.51
C ILE A 129 15.43 11.26 13.38
N LEU A 130 14.43 10.56 12.85
CA LEU A 130 13.75 10.94 11.61
C LEU A 130 12.43 11.69 11.83
N TRP A 131 11.69 11.43 12.93
CA TRP A 131 10.30 11.92 13.04
C TRP A 131 10.19 13.45 13.02
N LYS A 132 11.16 14.16 13.62
CA LYS A 132 11.16 15.62 13.68
C LYS A 132 11.03 16.25 12.29
N ASP A 133 11.72 15.68 11.31
CA ASP A 133 11.74 16.13 9.92
C ASP A 133 10.65 15.42 9.11
N LEU A 134 10.51 14.09 9.19
CA LEU A 134 9.52 13.34 8.41
C LEU A 134 8.06 13.72 8.69
N ARG A 135 7.73 14.24 9.88
CA ARG A 135 6.38 14.75 10.14
C ARG A 135 5.99 15.93 9.23
N ARG A 136 6.96 16.61 8.62
CA ARG A 136 6.72 17.68 7.63
C ARG A 136 6.28 17.14 6.28
N ALA A 137 6.44 15.85 6.01
CA ALA A 137 5.85 15.18 4.86
C ALA A 137 4.30 15.25 4.88
N PHE A 138 3.71 15.51 6.05
CA PHE A 138 2.28 15.63 6.27
C PHE A 138 1.91 17.06 6.70
N PRO A 139 2.09 18.08 5.86
CA PRO A 139 1.91 19.48 6.26
C PRO A 139 0.48 19.80 6.70
N PHE A 140 -0.52 19.10 6.13
CA PHE A 140 -1.94 19.36 6.34
C PHE A 140 -2.58 18.50 7.43
N VAL A 141 -1.83 17.60 8.06
CA VAL A 141 -2.36 16.82 9.19
C VAL A 141 -2.71 17.73 10.37
N LYS A 142 -3.90 17.55 10.94
CA LYS A 142 -4.34 18.24 12.16
C LYS A 142 -3.35 17.98 13.30
N LYS A 143 -3.10 18.99 14.14
CA LYS A 143 -2.12 18.91 15.25
C LYS A 143 -2.34 17.69 16.15
N ALA A 144 -3.60 17.35 16.46
CA ALA A 144 -3.94 16.19 17.27
C ALA A 144 -3.46 14.85 16.68
N ASN A 145 -3.46 14.74 15.35
CA ASN A 145 -3.08 13.53 14.61
C ASN A 145 -1.61 13.53 14.16
N ARG A 146 -0.86 14.63 14.40
CA ARG A 146 0.55 14.77 14.02
C ARG A 146 1.47 14.03 15.00
N GLN A 147 1.26 12.73 15.13
CA GLN A 147 2.02 11.84 15.99
C GLN A 147 2.58 10.68 15.16
N ARG A 148 3.83 10.31 15.43
CA ARG A 148 4.53 9.22 14.71
C ARG A 148 3.73 7.93 14.74
N LYS A 149 3.12 7.60 15.90
CA LYS A 149 2.29 6.40 16.08
C LYS A 149 1.06 6.37 15.19
N VAL A 150 0.40 7.51 15.01
CA VAL A 150 -0.80 7.62 14.17
C VAL A 150 -0.43 7.36 12.72
N VAL A 151 0.54 8.11 12.19
CA VAL A 151 1.03 7.95 10.80
C VAL A 151 1.54 6.52 10.57
N ALA A 152 2.40 6.02 11.45
CA ALA A 152 2.97 4.67 11.31
C ALA A 152 1.89 3.58 11.35
N SER A 153 0.81 3.76 12.12
CA SER A 153 -0.30 2.82 12.19
C SER A 153 -1.05 2.76 10.86
N SER A 154 -1.43 3.91 10.30
CA SER A 154 -2.10 4.00 8.99
C SER A 154 -1.24 3.39 7.89
N LEU A 155 0.05 3.80 7.80
CA LEU A 155 0.99 3.29 6.81
C LEU A 155 1.18 1.76 6.88
N ASN A 156 1.23 1.18 8.07
CA ASN A 156 1.31 -0.27 8.23
C ASN A 156 0.00 -0.98 7.87
N LYS A 157 -1.16 -0.35 8.12
CA LYS A 157 -2.46 -0.88 7.69
C LYS A 157 -2.52 -0.95 6.16
N PHE A 158 -2.14 0.13 5.48
CA PHE A 158 -2.12 0.19 4.01
C PHE A 158 -1.14 -0.81 3.41
N ARG A 159 0.07 -0.91 3.98
CA ARG A 159 1.07 -1.90 3.54
C ARG A 159 0.54 -3.34 3.65
N ARG A 160 -0.18 -3.67 4.73
CA ARG A 160 -0.76 -5.02 4.90
C ARG A 160 -1.82 -5.30 3.84
N LEU A 161 -2.73 -4.35 3.59
CA LEU A 161 -3.74 -4.49 2.56
C LEU A 161 -3.11 -4.66 1.16
N ARG A 162 -2.17 -3.76 0.82
CA ARG A 162 -1.40 -3.80 -0.43
C ARG A 162 -0.71 -5.15 -0.61
N ASN A 163 -0.06 -5.66 0.44
CA ASN A 163 0.60 -6.96 0.38
C ASN A 163 -0.40 -8.09 0.13
N ARG A 164 -1.59 -8.09 0.74
CA ARG A 164 -2.61 -9.11 0.47
C ARG A 164 -3.02 -9.08 -1.00
N ILE A 165 -3.27 -7.89 -1.56
CA ILE A 165 -3.63 -7.71 -2.97
C ILE A 165 -2.53 -8.25 -3.89
N ASP A 166 -1.27 -7.84 -3.69
CA ASP A 166 -0.13 -8.30 -4.51
C ASP A 166 0.11 -9.81 -4.47
N HIS A 167 -0.19 -10.46 -3.33
CA HIS A 167 -0.07 -11.91 -3.19
C HIS A 167 -1.35 -12.67 -3.61
N ASN A 168 -2.33 -11.96 -4.20
CA ASN A 168 -3.63 -12.51 -4.59
C ASN A 168 -4.38 -13.17 -3.43
N GLU A 169 -4.22 -12.63 -2.22
CA GLU A 169 -4.96 -13.05 -1.04
C GLU A 169 -6.34 -12.38 -1.01
N ALA A 170 -7.30 -13.06 -0.40
CA ALA A 170 -8.65 -12.56 -0.32
C ALA A 170 -8.77 -11.40 0.67
N ILE A 171 -9.34 -10.26 0.27
CA ILE A 171 -9.62 -9.07 1.09
C ILE A 171 -11.13 -8.85 1.34
N CYS A 172 -12.00 -9.50 0.56
CA CYS A 172 -13.46 -9.33 0.60
C CYS A 172 -14.18 -10.04 1.76
N TRP A 173 -13.45 -10.52 2.78
CA TRP A 173 -14.07 -11.18 3.95
C TRP A 173 -14.79 -10.21 4.87
N ASN A 174 -14.37 -8.94 4.86
CA ASN A 174 -15.00 -7.86 5.59
C ASN A 174 -14.95 -6.60 4.69
N LEU A 175 -16.03 -6.35 3.96
CA LEU A 175 -16.09 -5.23 3.01
C LEU A 175 -16.00 -3.88 3.73
N ASP A 176 -16.68 -3.74 4.88
CA ASP A 176 -16.66 -2.52 5.69
C ASP A 176 -15.22 -2.16 6.12
N GLU A 177 -14.41 -3.16 6.52
CA GLU A 177 -13.01 -2.92 6.87
C GLU A 177 -12.20 -2.42 5.68
N VAL A 178 -12.41 -2.96 4.48
CA VAL A 178 -11.71 -2.51 3.26
C VAL A 178 -12.14 -1.09 2.89
N GLU A 179 -13.43 -0.78 2.97
CA GLU A 179 -13.96 0.58 2.76
C GLU A 179 -13.35 1.58 3.75
N MET A 180 -13.30 1.24 5.04
CA MET A 180 -12.65 2.07 6.05
C MET A 180 -11.16 2.29 5.77
N ILE A 181 -10.44 1.27 5.26
CA ILE A 181 -9.03 1.41 4.89
C ILE A 181 -8.88 2.35 3.70
N HIS A 182 -9.72 2.22 2.69
CA HIS A 182 -9.73 3.11 1.51
C HIS A 182 -9.97 4.57 1.93
N ASP A 183 -11.00 4.84 2.74
CA ASP A 183 -11.27 6.18 3.26
C ASP A 183 -10.10 6.74 4.07
N GLU A 184 -9.46 5.90 4.90
CA GLU A 184 -8.28 6.31 5.64
C GLU A 184 -7.09 6.64 4.72
N MET A 185 -6.89 5.89 3.62
CA MET A 185 -5.87 6.21 2.61
C MET A 185 -6.12 7.57 1.98
N ILE A 186 -7.35 7.85 1.54
CA ILE A 186 -7.74 9.16 0.98
C ILE A 186 -7.47 10.28 1.98
N ASN A 187 -7.81 10.08 3.26
CA ASN A 187 -7.53 11.04 4.32
C ASN A 187 -6.03 11.30 4.51
N VAL A 188 -5.20 10.25 4.49
CA VAL A 188 -3.74 10.39 4.65
C VAL A 188 -3.09 11.02 3.42
N MET A 189 -3.58 10.76 2.20
CA MET A 189 -3.19 11.55 1.01
C MET A 189 -3.47 13.03 1.25
N GLY A 190 -4.66 13.37 1.74
CA GLY A 190 -5.03 14.73 2.12
C GLY A 190 -4.13 15.38 3.17
N TRP A 191 -3.42 14.58 3.99
CA TRP A 191 -2.42 15.12 4.92
C TRP A 191 -1.12 15.52 4.23
N MET A 192 -0.75 14.84 3.15
CA MET A 192 0.44 15.10 2.33
C MET A 192 0.16 16.22 1.32
N ASN A 193 -0.95 16.13 0.57
CA ASN A 193 -1.41 17.12 -0.39
C ASN A 193 -2.95 17.23 -0.40
N LYS A 194 -3.49 18.45 -0.27
CA LYS A 194 -4.94 18.70 -0.25
C LYS A 194 -5.66 18.41 -1.56
N GLU A 195 -4.96 18.47 -2.70
CA GLU A 195 -5.56 18.36 -4.03
C GLU A 195 -5.58 16.91 -4.54
N VAL A 196 -4.68 16.06 -4.06
CA VAL A 196 -4.55 14.66 -4.51
C VAL A 196 -5.85 13.85 -4.32
N PRO A 197 -6.57 13.94 -3.17
CA PRO A 197 -7.87 13.28 -3.01
C PRO A 197 -8.89 13.65 -4.09
N ALA A 198 -9.00 14.95 -4.39
CA ALA A 198 -9.93 15.43 -5.41
C ALA A 198 -9.53 14.95 -6.81
N TRP A 199 -8.23 14.95 -7.11
CA TRP A 199 -7.72 14.44 -8.37
C TRP A 199 -7.96 12.92 -8.54
N LEU A 200 -7.64 12.12 -7.52
CA LEU A 200 -7.85 10.67 -7.53
C LEU A 200 -9.33 10.30 -7.72
N SER A 201 -10.26 11.06 -7.13
CA SER A 201 -11.70 10.80 -7.25
C SER A 201 -12.24 10.79 -8.69
N GLN A 202 -11.49 11.35 -9.65
CA GLN A 202 -11.89 11.38 -11.07
C GLN A 202 -11.83 10.01 -11.74
N PHE A 203 -11.03 9.07 -11.21
CA PHE A 203 -10.83 7.75 -11.80
C PHE A 203 -10.78 6.60 -10.76
N ASP A 204 -10.97 6.91 -9.48
CA ASP A 204 -11.12 5.91 -8.44
C ASP A 204 -12.54 5.30 -8.48
N ARG A 205 -12.61 4.01 -8.84
CA ARG A 205 -13.88 3.28 -8.96
C ARG A 205 -14.23 2.49 -7.70
N PHE A 206 -13.41 2.53 -6.65
CA PHE A 206 -13.56 1.70 -5.47
C PHE A 206 -14.98 1.74 -4.89
N SER A 207 -15.55 2.92 -4.63
CA SER A 207 -16.90 3.03 -4.06
C SER A 207 -17.98 2.43 -4.97
N SER A 208 -17.89 2.62 -6.29
CA SER A 208 -18.84 2.02 -7.23
C SER A 208 -18.76 0.48 -7.24
N VAL A 209 -17.54 -0.06 -7.24
CA VAL A 209 -17.31 -1.51 -7.23
C VAL A 209 -17.77 -2.13 -5.92
N SER A 210 -17.50 -1.49 -4.77
CA SER A 210 -17.96 -1.97 -3.46
C SER A 210 -19.49 -2.01 -3.38
N LEU A 211 -20.18 -0.99 -3.89
CA LEU A 211 -21.65 -0.97 -3.97
C LEU A 211 -22.20 -2.09 -4.86
N ASP A 212 -21.57 -2.34 -6.01
CA ASP A 212 -22.00 -3.42 -6.91
C ASP A 212 -21.75 -4.80 -6.30
N ILE A 213 -20.65 -4.98 -5.56
CA ILE A 213 -20.39 -6.22 -4.80
C ILE A 213 -21.50 -6.49 -3.78
N ARG A 214 -21.95 -5.47 -3.02
CA ARG A 214 -23.06 -5.62 -2.07
C ARG A 214 -24.33 -6.12 -2.76
N LYS A 215 -24.66 -5.55 -3.94
CA LYS A 215 -25.80 -6.02 -4.74
C LYS A 215 -25.63 -7.45 -5.26
N ILE A 216 -24.44 -7.80 -5.76
CA ILE A 216 -24.14 -9.15 -6.30
C ILE A 216 -24.24 -10.21 -5.20
N MET A 217 -23.79 -9.86 -3.99
CA MET A 217 -23.68 -10.79 -2.87
C MET A 217 -24.90 -10.80 -1.94
N ASP A 218 -25.81 -9.84 -2.10
CA ASP A 218 -26.96 -9.60 -1.23
C ASP A 218 -26.52 -9.38 0.23
N TRP A 219 -25.65 -8.38 0.41
CA TRP A 219 -25.09 -7.95 1.71
C TRP A 219 -25.68 -6.61 2.16
#